data_AF-A0A849B0L2-F1
#
_entry.id   AF-A0A849B0L2-F1
#
_cell.length_a   1.000
_cell.length_b   1.000
_cell.length_c   1.000
_cell.angle_alpha   90.00
_cell.angle_beta   90.00
_cell.angle_gamma   90.00
#
_symmetry.space_group_name_H-M   'P 1'
#
loop_
_entity.id
_entity.type
_entity.pdbx_description
1 polymer ?
#
loop_
_entity_poly.entity_id
_entity_poly.type
_entity_poly.pdbx_seq_one_letter_code
_entity_poly.pdbx_strand_id
1 'polypeptide(L)'
;MEIVISKDSLAAEKHPSEWVPHPDGGEYLIAGIDRPSFQYMQSDYQQKEQMIRSSGIPITDDFVHQSNIEYSSLIGKYLVLGWRDTPIKLEYSEKNAADLMAYGKTADDESYGMKLALWVTNQASIIQVRASQKKAAVLGKSSNSTSTAKDTQDSATTKKSKGKRSA
;
A
#
# COMPACT_ATOMS: atom_id res chain seq x y z
N MET A 1 -14.65 -20.09 -31.94
CA MET A 1 -14.24 -19.04 -30.98
C MET A 1 -12.98 -19.53 -30.32
N GLU A 2 -11.83 -18.93 -30.65
CA GLU A 2 -10.56 -19.22 -29.98
C GLU A 2 -10.42 -18.25 -28.80
N ILE A 3 -10.26 -18.80 -27.60
CA ILE A 3 -9.95 -18.02 -26.41
C ILE A 3 -8.42 -17.90 -26.35
N VAL A 4 -7.91 -16.73 -26.73
CA VAL A 4 -6.50 -16.39 -26.58
C VAL A 4 -6.29 -15.91 -25.16
N ILE A 5 -5.63 -16.72 -24.33
CA ILE A 5 -5.15 -16.29 -23.02
C ILE A 5 -3.92 -15.43 -23.28
N SER A 6 -4.07 -14.10 -23.24
CA SER A 6 -2.91 -13.22 -23.23
C SER A 6 -2.13 -13.48 -21.95
N LYS A 7 -0.94 -14.09 -22.08
CA LYS A 7 0.10 -14.10 -21.04
C LYS A 7 0.85 -12.76 -21.04
N ASP A 8 0.13 -11.65 -21.18
CA ASP A 8 0.64 -10.39 -20.71
C ASP A 8 0.72 -10.55 -19.19
N SER A 9 1.92 -10.88 -18.71
CA SER A 9 2.26 -10.78 -17.31
C SER A 9 1.77 -9.42 -16.85
N LEU A 10 0.69 -9.40 -16.05
CA LEU A 10 0.15 -8.21 -15.39
C LEU A 10 1.35 -7.39 -14.97
N ALA A 11 1.58 -6.26 -15.65
CA ALA A 11 2.78 -5.46 -15.51
C ALA A 11 3.07 -5.36 -14.02
N ALA A 12 4.18 -5.97 -13.56
CA ALA A 12 4.45 -6.25 -12.15
C ALA A 12 4.02 -5.03 -11.34
N GLU A 13 2.85 -5.11 -10.70
CA GLU A 13 2.24 -3.93 -10.11
C GLU A 13 3.23 -3.42 -9.09
N LYS A 14 3.77 -2.22 -9.35
CA LYS A 14 4.81 -1.63 -8.52
C LYS A 14 4.12 -1.10 -7.27
N HIS A 15 3.78 -2.00 -6.37
CA HIS A 15 3.20 -1.67 -5.08
C HIS A 15 4.23 -0.89 -4.27
N PRO A 16 3.81 0.11 -3.50
CA PRO A 16 4.71 0.75 -2.56
C PRO A 16 5.21 -0.32 -1.58
N SER A 17 6.52 -0.47 -1.47
CA SER A 17 7.14 -1.41 -0.54
C SER A 17 8.43 -0.83 0.04
N GLU A 18 8.75 -1.23 1.27
CA GLU A 18 9.91 -0.74 2.00
C GLU A 18 10.51 -1.87 2.82
N TRP A 19 11.85 -1.93 2.88
CA TRP A 19 12.55 -2.77 3.87
C TRP A 19 12.44 -2.07 5.22
N VAL A 20 11.80 -2.72 6.20
CA VAL A 20 11.56 -2.16 7.52
C VAL A 20 12.28 -3.00 8.57
N PRO A 21 13.14 -2.40 9.41
CA PRO A 21 13.81 -3.12 10.49
C PRO A 21 12.82 -3.49 11.59
N HIS A 22 12.88 -4.72 12.06
CA HIS A 22 12.10 -5.20 13.18
C HIS A 22 12.85 -4.98 14.51
N PRO A 23 12.17 -4.60 15.61
CA PRO A 23 12.81 -4.42 16.92
C PRO A 23 13.60 -5.64 17.42
N ASP A 24 13.11 -6.84 17.09
CA ASP A 24 13.76 -8.11 17.48
C ASP A 24 14.91 -8.52 16.53
N GLY A 25 15.25 -7.66 15.57
CA GLY A 25 16.30 -7.90 14.58
C GLY A 25 15.78 -8.35 13.22
N GLY A 26 16.63 -8.14 12.21
CA GLY A 26 16.32 -8.37 10.81
C GLY A 26 15.43 -7.31 10.18
N GLU A 27 15.21 -7.46 8.88
CA GLU A 27 14.40 -6.55 8.09
C GLU A 27 13.38 -7.33 7.27
N TYR A 28 12.18 -6.76 7.14
CA TYR A 28 11.09 -7.31 6.34
C TYR A 28 10.80 -6.37 5.18
N LEU A 29 10.67 -6.91 3.97
CA LEU A 29 10.16 -6.17 2.84
C LEU A 29 8.63 -6.16 2.93
N ILE A 30 8.06 -5.03 3.29
CA ILE A 30 6.62 -4.89 3.55
C ILE A 30 5.97 -4.11 2.42
N ALA A 31 4.85 -4.61 1.90
CA ALA A 31 3.99 -3.93 0.95
C ALA A 31 3.03 -2.95 1.65
N GLY A 32 2.63 -1.89 0.95
CA GLY A 32 1.57 -1.00 1.40
C GLY A 32 0.23 -1.72 1.55
N ILE A 33 -0.58 -1.24 2.50
CA ILE A 33 -1.85 -1.90 2.88
C ILE A 33 -2.87 -1.98 1.74
N ASP A 34 -2.81 -1.06 0.76
CA ASP A 34 -3.73 -1.04 -0.39
C ASP A 34 -3.33 -2.00 -1.52
N ARG A 35 -2.45 -2.99 -1.26
CA ARG A 35 -2.12 -4.02 -2.25
C ARG A 35 -3.42 -4.71 -2.70
N PRO A 36 -3.78 -4.73 -4.01
CA PRO A 36 -5.07 -5.25 -4.48
C PRO A 36 -5.37 -6.69 -4.04
N SER A 37 -4.36 -7.57 -4.05
CA SER A 37 -4.51 -8.95 -3.59
C SER A 37 -4.82 -9.05 -2.10
N PHE A 38 -4.20 -8.21 -1.27
CA PHE A 38 -4.51 -8.15 0.16
C PHE A 38 -5.92 -7.58 0.38
N GLN A 39 -6.27 -6.47 -0.29
CA GLN A 39 -7.58 -5.83 -0.18
C GLN A 39 -8.72 -6.78 -0.57
N TYR A 40 -8.56 -7.53 -1.66
CA TYR A 40 -9.53 -8.54 -2.08
C TYR A 40 -9.73 -9.61 -1.00
N MET A 41 -8.63 -10.18 -0.49
CA MET A 41 -8.70 -11.24 0.51
C MET A 41 -9.20 -10.74 1.87
N GLN A 42 -8.86 -9.51 2.24
CA GLN A 42 -9.38 -8.85 3.44
C GLN A 42 -10.90 -8.65 3.34
N SER A 43 -11.41 -8.23 2.18
CA SER A 43 -12.84 -8.09 1.94
C SER A 43 -13.58 -9.43 2.03
N ASP A 44 -13.03 -10.49 1.42
CA ASP A 44 -13.60 -11.85 1.48
C ASP A 44 -13.63 -12.36 2.94
N TYR A 45 -12.54 -12.17 3.67
CA TYR A 45 -12.45 -12.50 5.09
C TYR A 45 -13.49 -11.75 5.93
N GLN A 46 -13.62 -10.44 5.76
CA GLN A 46 -14.61 -9.62 6.48
C GLN A 46 -16.04 -10.05 6.16
N GLN A 47 -16.31 -10.44 4.91
CA GLN A 47 -17.62 -10.94 4.50
C GLN A 47 -17.96 -12.26 5.21
N LYS A 48 -17.00 -13.19 5.30
CA LYS A 48 -17.17 -14.45 6.03
C LYS A 48 -17.45 -14.21 7.52
N GLU A 49 -16.67 -13.33 8.15
CA GLU A 49 -16.89 -12.91 9.53
C GLU A 49 -18.29 -12.33 9.74
N GLN A 50 -18.76 -11.49 8.82
CA GLN A 50 -20.09 -10.90 8.89
C GLN A 50 -21.20 -11.96 8.73
N MET A 51 -21.02 -12.92 7.82
CA MET A 51 -21.98 -14.02 7.64
C MET A 51 -22.11 -14.85 8.92
N ILE A 52 -21.00 -15.17 9.59
CA ILE A 52 -21.00 -15.93 10.84
C ILE A 52 -21.67 -15.13 11.97
N ARG A 53 -21.41 -13.82 12.06
CA ARG A 53 -22.10 -12.96 13.04
C ARG A 53 -23.61 -12.91 12.80
N SER A 54 -24.05 -13.01 11.54
CA SER A 54 -25.47 -13.00 11.17
C SER A 54 -26.16 -14.37 11.23
N SER A 55 -25.41 -15.47 11.36
CA SER A 55 -25.96 -16.83 11.28
C SER A 55 -26.56 -17.35 12.59
N GLY A 56 -26.42 -16.60 13.68
CA GLY A 56 -26.86 -17.02 15.02
C GLY A 56 -25.95 -18.07 15.68
N ILE A 57 -24.81 -18.40 15.05
CA ILE A 57 -23.79 -19.26 15.65
C ILE A 57 -23.13 -18.50 16.82
N PRO A 58 -22.98 -19.12 18.01
CA PRO A 58 -22.26 -18.50 19.12
C PRO A 58 -20.81 -18.18 18.76
N ILE A 59 -20.39 -16.96 19.03
CA ILE A 59 -19.00 -16.52 18.89
C ILE A 59 -18.25 -16.98 20.15
N THR A 60 -17.38 -17.98 20.00
CA THR A 60 -16.55 -18.54 21.08
C THR A 60 -15.12 -17.99 21.05
N ASP A 61 -14.36 -18.18 22.13
CA ASP A 61 -12.95 -17.82 22.17
C ASP A 61 -12.13 -18.57 21.10
N ASP A 62 -12.46 -19.84 20.84
CA ASP A 62 -11.85 -20.65 19.78
C ASP A 62 -12.11 -20.04 18.39
N PHE A 63 -13.33 -19.55 18.16
CA PHE A 63 -13.66 -18.86 16.92
C PHE A 63 -12.82 -17.59 16.75
N VAL A 64 -12.72 -16.76 17.80
CA VAL A 64 -11.92 -15.53 17.76
C VAL A 64 -10.44 -15.85 17.53
N HIS A 65 -9.92 -16.89 18.16
CA HIS A 65 -8.55 -17.34 17.96
C HIS A 65 -8.30 -17.78 16.52
N GLN A 66 -9.18 -18.62 15.96
CA GLN A 66 -9.05 -19.11 14.58
C GLN A 66 -9.19 -17.98 13.55
N SER A 67 -10.09 -17.04 13.81
CA SER A 67 -10.28 -15.80 13.04
C SER A 67 -8.97 -14.99 13.01
N ASN A 68 -8.34 -14.76 14.17
CA ASN A 68 -7.05 -14.07 14.26
C ASN A 68 -5.91 -14.81 13.54
N ILE A 69 -5.88 -16.15 13.60
CA ILE A 69 -4.92 -16.97 12.84
C ILE A 69 -5.09 -16.75 11.34
N GLU A 70 -6.32 -16.83 10.84
CA GLU A 70 -6.61 -16.66 9.41
C GLU A 70 -6.20 -15.26 8.94
N TYR A 71 -6.60 -14.22 9.68
CA TYR A 71 -6.22 -12.85 9.36
C TYR A 71 -4.70 -12.62 9.37
N SER A 72 -4.00 -13.15 10.38
CA SER A 72 -2.54 -13.07 10.47
C SER A 72 -1.85 -13.78 9.29
N SER A 73 -2.39 -14.93 8.88
CA SER A 73 -1.93 -15.67 7.70
C SER A 73 -2.04 -14.84 6.42
N LEU A 74 -3.15 -14.13 6.23
CA LEU A 74 -3.36 -13.22 5.09
C LEU A 74 -2.32 -12.09 5.07
N ILE A 75 -2.03 -11.50 6.23
CA ILE A 75 -1.00 -10.47 6.37
C ILE A 75 0.36 -11.02 5.93
N GLY A 76 0.75 -12.20 6.46
CA GLY A 76 2.02 -12.83 6.10
C GLY A 76 2.13 -13.12 4.61
N LYS A 77 1.09 -13.68 4.01
CA LYS A 77 1.08 -14.06 2.59
C LYS A 77 1.14 -12.88 1.63
N TYR A 78 0.43 -11.78 1.94
CA TYR A 78 0.21 -10.70 0.98
C TYR A 78 0.92 -9.40 1.32
N LEU A 79 1.31 -9.16 2.57
CA LEU A 79 2.01 -7.91 2.94
C LEU A 79 3.50 -8.11 3.16
N VAL A 80 3.96 -9.33 3.48
CA VAL A 80 5.40 -9.63 3.53
C VAL A 80 5.85 -10.14 2.16
N LEU A 81 6.84 -9.48 1.57
CA LEU A 81 7.41 -9.80 0.26
C LEU A 81 8.83 -10.38 0.35
N GLY A 82 9.42 -10.38 1.54
CA GLY A 82 10.76 -10.86 1.79
C GLY A 82 11.19 -10.60 3.23
N TRP A 83 12.23 -11.30 3.68
CA TRP A 83 12.95 -10.97 4.91
C TRP A 83 14.45 -11.25 4.75
N ARG A 84 15.27 -10.53 5.50
CA ARG A 84 16.72 -10.73 5.57
C ARG A 84 17.23 -10.44 6.98
N ASP A 85 18.35 -11.07 7.32
CA ASP A 85 19.03 -10.88 8.61
C ASP A 85 18.13 -11.14 9.83
N THR A 86 17.04 -11.90 9.64
CA THR A 86 16.10 -12.24 10.70
C THR A 86 16.64 -13.36 11.58
N PRO A 87 16.29 -13.39 12.88
CA PRO A 87 16.61 -14.51 13.77
C PRO A 87 15.90 -15.82 13.37
N ILE A 88 14.98 -15.77 12.41
CA ILE A 88 14.22 -16.90 11.89
C ILE A 88 15.11 -17.75 10.98
N LYS A 89 15.18 -19.06 11.25
CA LYS A 89 16.00 -20.03 10.50
C LYS A 89 15.34 -20.53 9.20
N LEU A 90 14.26 -19.87 8.76
CA LEU A 90 13.44 -20.31 7.64
C LEU A 90 13.65 -19.36 6.46
N GLU A 91 13.81 -19.93 5.27
CA GLU A 91 13.87 -19.14 4.05
C GLU A 91 12.52 -18.48 3.77
N TYR A 92 12.58 -17.28 3.19
CA TYR A 92 11.37 -16.59 2.80
C TYR A 92 10.63 -17.35 1.71
N SER A 93 9.34 -17.58 1.94
CA SER A 93 8.34 -17.87 0.93
C SER A 93 7.01 -17.29 1.40
N GLU A 94 6.08 -17.01 0.48
CA GLU A 94 4.75 -16.52 0.86
C GLU A 94 4.05 -17.47 1.86
N LYS A 95 4.24 -18.78 1.68
CA LYS A 95 3.73 -19.81 2.59
C LYS A 95 4.39 -19.72 3.97
N ASN A 96 5.71 -19.63 4.02
CA ASN A 96 6.43 -19.52 5.28
C ASN A 96 6.09 -18.22 6.02
N ALA A 97 5.87 -17.12 5.30
CA ALA A 97 5.43 -15.87 5.89
C ALA A 97 4.01 -15.98 6.47
N ALA A 98 3.10 -16.63 5.74
CA ALA A 98 1.76 -16.92 6.22
C ALA A 98 1.79 -17.79 7.49
N ASP A 99 2.57 -18.88 7.47
CA ASP A 99 2.70 -19.81 8.59
C ASP A 99 3.39 -19.16 9.80
N LEU A 100 4.40 -18.31 9.59
CA LEU A 100 5.06 -17.54 10.64
C LEU A 100 4.09 -16.58 11.34
N MET A 101 3.27 -15.84 10.59
CA MET A 101 2.33 -14.89 11.18
C MET A 101 1.17 -15.60 11.89
N ALA A 102 0.74 -16.74 11.35
CA ALA A 102 -0.37 -17.51 11.90
C ALA A 102 0.01 -18.29 13.17
N TYR A 103 1.21 -18.90 13.19
CA TYR A 103 1.59 -19.90 14.18
C TYR A 103 2.98 -19.67 14.81
N GLY A 104 3.66 -18.60 14.43
CA GLY A 104 4.97 -18.27 14.96
C GLY A 104 4.91 -18.05 16.47
N LYS A 105 5.86 -18.65 17.18
CA LYS A 105 6.04 -18.53 18.62
C LYS A 105 7.52 -18.49 18.97
N THR A 106 7.86 -17.79 20.04
CA THR A 106 9.19 -17.85 20.65
C THR A 106 9.10 -18.55 22.01
N ALA A 107 10.24 -18.77 22.67
CA ALA A 107 10.26 -19.34 24.02
C ALA A 107 9.53 -18.44 25.04
N ASP A 108 9.50 -17.13 24.80
CA ASP A 108 8.97 -16.11 25.71
C ASP A 108 7.63 -15.51 25.24
N ASP A 109 7.18 -15.84 24.03
CA ASP A 109 5.97 -15.27 23.44
C ASP A 109 5.22 -16.28 22.54
N GLU A 110 4.16 -16.88 23.08
CA GLU A 110 3.28 -17.81 22.36
C GLU A 110 2.47 -17.13 21.25
N SER A 111 2.32 -15.80 21.31
CA SER A 111 1.54 -14.99 20.37
C SER A 111 2.43 -14.19 19.39
N TYR A 112 3.71 -14.55 19.30
CA TYR A 112 4.71 -13.82 18.51
C TYR A 112 4.25 -13.55 17.07
N GLY A 113 3.74 -14.58 16.37
CA GLY A 113 3.30 -14.47 14.98
C GLY A 113 2.18 -13.44 14.80
N MET A 114 1.18 -13.46 15.68
CA MET A 114 0.06 -12.51 15.63
C MET A 114 0.51 -11.07 15.94
N LYS A 115 1.43 -10.90 16.89
CA LYS A 115 2.05 -9.59 17.20
C LYS A 115 2.88 -9.08 16.04
N LEU A 116 3.64 -9.96 15.39
CA LEU A 116 4.39 -9.64 14.18
C LEU A 116 3.45 -9.23 13.04
N ALA A 117 2.32 -9.93 12.86
CA ALA A 117 1.31 -9.59 11.87
C ALA A 117 0.69 -8.20 12.11
N LEU A 118 0.40 -7.87 13.38
CA LEU A 118 -0.06 -6.54 13.77
C LEU A 118 0.99 -5.47 13.47
N TRP A 119 2.27 -5.73 13.78
CA TRP A 119 3.36 -4.83 13.43
C TRP A 119 3.47 -4.62 11.92
N VAL A 120 3.41 -5.69 11.11
CA VAL A 120 3.43 -5.60 9.64
C VAL A 120 2.27 -4.76 9.13
N THR A 121 1.07 -4.94 9.66
CA THR A 121 -0.12 -4.16 9.27
C THR A 121 0.06 -2.67 9.54
N ASN A 122 0.65 -2.32 10.69
CA ASN A 122 0.96 -0.93 11.03
C ASN A 122 1.99 -0.33 10.07
N GLN A 123 3.06 -1.07 9.75
CA GLN A 123 4.07 -0.61 8.80
C GLN A 123 3.51 -0.48 7.38
N ALA A 124 2.70 -1.45 6.93
CA ALA A 124 2.01 -1.41 5.64
C ALA A 124 1.13 -0.16 5.50
N SER A 125 0.43 0.23 6.57
CA SER A 125 -0.38 1.45 6.61
C SER A 125 0.50 2.71 6.49
N ILE A 126 1.61 2.78 7.23
CA ILE A 126 2.56 3.89 7.18
C ILE A 126 3.17 4.03 5.77
N ILE A 127 3.60 2.92 5.17
CA ILE A 127 4.15 2.88 3.81
C ILE A 127 3.13 3.42 2.81
N GLN A 128 1.87 2.99 2.93
CA GLN A 128 0.81 3.44 2.03
C GLN A 128 0.51 4.94 2.17
N VAL A 129 0.46 5.46 3.40
CA VAL A 129 0.28 6.89 3.65
C VAL A 129 1.43 7.70 3.04
N ARG A 130 2.69 7.29 3.26
CA ARG A 130 3.86 7.95 2.68
C ARG A 130 3.85 7.90 1.15
N ALA A 131 3.46 6.77 0.56
CA ALA A 131 3.34 6.62 -0.89
C ALA A 131 2.25 7.53 -1.46
N SER A 132 1.10 7.62 -0.79
CA SER A 132 -0.02 8.49 -1.17
C SER A 132 0.36 9.96 -1.09
N GLN A 133 1.09 10.38 -0.05
CA GLN A 133 1.63 11.74 0.09
C GLN A 133 2.61 12.09 -1.04
N LYS A 134 3.53 11.16 -1.38
CA LYS A 134 4.46 11.34 -2.51
C LYS A 134 3.71 11.46 -3.85
N LYS A 135 2.71 10.60 -4.08
CA LYS A 135 1.87 10.64 -5.29
C LYS A 135 1.10 11.97 -5.41
N ALA A 136 0.50 12.44 -4.32
CA ALA A 136 -0.20 13.72 -4.27
C ALA A 136 0.74 14.92 -4.54
N ALA A 137 1.96 14.90 -3.99
CA ALA A 137 2.95 15.96 -4.23
C ALA A 137 3.43 16.02 -5.69
N VAL A 138 3.49 14.89 -6.40
CA VAL A 138 3.83 14.84 -7.84
C VAL A 138 2.66 15.33 -8.69
N LEU A 139 1.44 14.87 -8.40
CA LEU A 139 0.23 15.28 -9.13
C LEU A 139 -0.13 16.75 -8.89
N GLY A 140 0.08 17.27 -7.68
CA GLY A 140 -0.16 18.68 -7.37
C GLY A 140 0.77 19.65 -8.12
N LYS A 141 1.94 19.19 -8.58
CA LYS A 141 2.90 19.99 -9.35
C LYS A 141 2.61 20.04 -10.85
N SER A 142 1.68 19.25 -11.39
CA SER A 142 1.39 19.22 -12.84
C SER A 142 0.45 20.34 -13.31
N SER A 143 0.05 21.26 -12.42
CA SER A 143 -0.89 22.35 -12.71
C SER A 143 -0.24 23.71 -12.98
N ASN A 144 1.07 23.78 -13.27
CA ASN A 144 1.63 24.96 -13.92
C ASN A 144 1.38 24.86 -15.43
N SER A 145 0.15 25.16 -15.81
CA SER A 145 -0.26 25.42 -17.18
C SER A 145 0.69 26.44 -17.81
N THR A 146 1.13 26.11 -19.02
CA THR A 146 1.94 26.92 -19.92
C THR A 146 1.47 28.38 -19.90
N SER A 147 2.23 29.30 -19.31
CA SER A 147 2.02 30.72 -19.60
C SER A 147 2.48 30.90 -21.03
N THR A 148 1.53 30.97 -21.97
CA THR A 148 1.79 31.43 -23.33
C THR A 148 2.33 32.84 -23.20
N ALA A 149 3.64 33.01 -23.31
CA ALA A 149 4.25 34.29 -23.60
C ALA A 149 3.66 34.72 -24.95
N LYS A 150 2.67 35.62 -24.94
CA LYS A 150 2.20 36.25 -26.17
C LYS A 150 3.26 37.25 -26.57
N ASP A 151 3.88 36.91 -27.70
CA ASP A 151 4.79 37.69 -28.49
C ASP A 151 4.49 39.19 -28.50
N THR A 152 5.55 39.95 -28.26
CA THR A 152 5.79 41.28 -28.78
C THR A 152 5.33 41.36 -30.24
N GLN A 153 4.24 42.08 -30.52
CA GLN A 153 3.99 42.61 -31.85
C GLN A 153 3.82 44.11 -31.78
N ASP A 154 4.84 44.77 -32.32
CA ASP A 154 4.80 46.14 -32.85
C ASP A 154 3.50 46.40 -33.62
N SER A 155 2.85 47.51 -33.31
CA SER A 155 2.00 48.20 -34.28
C SER A 155 2.18 49.70 -34.14
N ALA A 156 3.01 50.20 -35.06
CA ALA A 156 3.15 51.60 -35.39
C ALA A 156 1.89 52.15 -36.09
N THR A 157 1.79 53.49 -36.09
CA THR A 157 0.88 54.41 -36.80
C THR A 157 -0.41 54.79 -36.04
N THR A 158 -0.68 56.06 -35.72
CA THR A 158 -0.70 57.23 -36.63
C THR A 158 -0.45 58.57 -35.93
N LYS A 159 0.06 59.54 -36.70
CA LYS A 159 0.40 60.93 -36.36
C LYS A 159 -0.81 61.88 -36.17
N LYS A 160 -0.57 62.93 -35.39
CA LYS A 160 -0.93 64.39 -35.54
C LYS A 160 -2.21 64.97 -34.91
N SER A 161 -2.04 65.86 -33.92
CA SER A 161 -2.21 67.35 -33.99
C SER A 161 -2.11 67.92 -32.55
N LYS A 162 -1.08 68.71 -32.16
CA LYS A 162 -0.80 70.16 -32.30
C LYS A 162 -1.87 71.14 -31.74
N GLY A 163 -1.63 71.61 -30.52
CA GLY A 163 -2.07 72.91 -29.94
C GLY A 163 -1.49 73.07 -28.52
N LYS A 164 -0.38 73.80 -28.30
CA LYS A 164 -0.28 75.20 -27.77
C LYS A 164 -1.08 75.41 -26.46
N ARG A 165 -0.60 76.07 -25.39
CA ARG A 165 0.63 76.79 -25.03
C ARG A 165 0.53 77.09 -23.52
N SER A 166 1.66 77.38 -22.88
CA SER A 166 1.86 77.75 -21.47
C SER A 166 0.93 78.81 -20.87
N ALA A 167 0.65 78.67 -19.57
CA ALA A 167 0.84 79.71 -18.54
C ALA A 167 1.07 79.00 -17.20
#